data_AF-A0A7V8XN28-F1
#
_entry.id   AF-A0A7V8XN28-F1
#
_cell.length_a   1.000
_cell.length_b   1.000
_cell.length_c   1.000
_cell.angle_alpha   90.00
_cell.angle_beta   90.00
_cell.angle_gamma   90.00
#
_symmetry.space_group_name_H-M   'P 1'
#
loop_
_entity.id
_entity.type
_entity.pdbx_description
1 polymer ?
#
loop_
_entity_poly.entity_id
_entity_poly.type
_entity_poly.pdbx_seq_one_letter_code
_entity_poly.pdbx_strand_id
1 'polypeptide(L)'
;MTKGDMAVEQGADKLDALADKAAAKGGLTARLAGELTEDAAFLRKLKPSLIVARARGEAPRDQERRSPRRAPSGPQHKPSKPGSPAGPNPFLVAGAAFGVGSLLAKAIDWRGHAHPRR
;
A
#
# COMPACT_ATOMS: atom_id res chain seq x y z
N MET A 1 10.59 0.06 16.94
CA MET A 1 10.48 0.33 15.50
C MET A 1 11.48 -0.56 14.78
N THR A 2 11.02 -1.46 13.92
CA THR A 2 11.91 -2.44 13.25
C THR A 2 12.45 -1.89 11.93
N LYS A 3 13.52 -2.49 11.38
CA LYS A 3 14.01 -2.16 10.02
C LYS A 3 12.93 -2.37 8.95
N GLY A 4 12.05 -3.35 9.15
CA GLY A 4 10.91 -3.60 8.28
C GLY A 4 9.88 -2.47 8.35
N ASP A 5 9.56 -1.98 9.55
CA ASP A 5 8.66 -0.84 9.73
C ASP A 5 9.21 0.43 9.07
N MET A 6 10.51 0.69 9.19
CA MET A 6 11.16 1.84 8.53
C MET A 6 11.07 1.76 7.00
N ALA A 7 11.27 0.57 6.42
CA ALA A 7 11.15 0.41 4.98
C ALA A 7 9.71 0.67 4.49
N VAL A 8 8.72 0.22 5.27
CA VAL A 8 7.30 0.49 5.00
C VAL A 8 6.98 1.98 5.12
N GLU A 9 7.49 2.66 6.16
CA GLU A 9 7.30 4.10 6.35
C GLU A 9 7.90 4.89 5.19
N GLN A 10 9.15 4.62 4.83
CA GLN A 10 9.83 5.26 3.69
C GLN A 10 9.11 5.01 2.35
N GLY A 11 8.48 3.84 2.19
CA GLY A 11 7.65 3.54 1.03
C GLY A 11 6.38 4.38 1.01
N ALA A 12 5.70 4.49 2.15
CA ALA A 12 4.49 5.30 2.29
C ALA A 12 4.78 6.80 2.07
N ASP A 13 5.88 7.32 2.61
CA ASP A 13 6.28 8.72 2.44
C ASP A 13 6.56 9.05 0.96
N LYS A 14 7.14 8.11 0.21
CA LYS A 14 7.34 8.27 -1.24
C LYS A 14 6.03 8.29 -2.00
N LEU A 15 5.05 7.48 -1.61
CA LEU A 15 3.72 7.49 -2.23
C LEU A 15 2.97 8.79 -1.96
N ASP A 16 3.02 9.30 -0.73
CA ASP A 16 2.46 10.62 -0.40
C ASP A 16 3.13 11.74 -1.21
N ALA A 17 4.47 11.74 -1.31
CA ALA A 17 5.19 12.72 -2.12
C ALA A 17 4.83 12.64 -3.62
N LEU A 18 4.56 11.43 -4.13
CA LEU A 18 4.08 11.24 -5.50
C LEU A 18 2.62 11.69 -5.67
N ALA A 19 1.77 11.50 -4.66
CA ALA A 19 0.40 12.02 -4.64
C ALA A 19 0.39 13.54 -4.72
N ASP A 20 1.20 14.22 -3.90
CA ASP A 20 1.33 15.69 -3.91
C ASP A 20 1.80 16.19 -5.26
N LYS A 21 2.81 15.52 -5.86
CA LYS A 21 3.33 15.86 -7.18
C LYS A 21 2.29 15.62 -8.29
N ALA A 22 1.50 14.56 -8.18
CA ALA A 22 0.45 14.22 -9.14
C ALA A 22 -0.74 15.20 -9.06
N ALA A 23 -1.09 15.65 -7.85
CA ALA A 23 -2.07 16.69 -7.61
C ALA A 23 -1.60 18.04 -8.19
N ALA A 24 -0.35 18.43 -7.94
CA ALA A 24 0.24 19.67 -8.45
C ALA A 24 0.34 19.71 -9.98
N LYS A 25 0.59 18.55 -10.63
CA LYS A 25 0.70 18.44 -12.09
C LYS A 25 -0.65 18.50 -12.82
N GLY A 26 -1.76 18.23 -12.12
CA GLY A 26 -3.11 18.34 -12.67
C GLY A 26 -3.49 17.22 -13.66
N GLY A 27 -4.66 17.38 -14.32
CA GLY A 27 -5.13 16.48 -15.38
C GLY A 27 -5.40 15.04 -14.92
N LEU A 28 -5.03 14.06 -15.75
CA LEU A 28 -5.27 12.65 -15.45
C LEU A 28 -4.50 12.16 -14.22
N THR A 29 -3.31 12.69 -13.97
CA THR A 29 -2.50 12.31 -12.80
C THR A 29 -3.09 12.81 -11.49
N ALA A 30 -3.81 13.92 -11.48
CA ALA A 30 -4.50 14.39 -10.28
C ALA A 30 -5.58 13.42 -9.78
N ARG A 31 -6.17 12.61 -10.68
CA ARG A 31 -7.13 11.56 -10.26
C ARG A 31 -6.45 10.42 -9.51
N LEU A 32 -5.16 10.20 -9.75
CA LEU A 32 -4.36 9.18 -9.07
C LEU A 32 -3.86 9.65 -7.71
N ALA A 33 -3.82 10.96 -7.44
CA ALA A 33 -3.32 11.49 -6.17
C ALA A 33 -4.09 10.95 -4.95
N GLY A 34 -5.42 10.85 -5.07
CA GLY A 34 -6.26 10.24 -4.03
C GLY A 34 -5.88 8.77 -3.79
N GLU A 35 -5.78 7.98 -4.85
CA GLU A 35 -5.42 6.55 -4.77
C GLU A 35 -4.03 6.35 -4.14
N LEU A 36 -3.04 7.15 -4.55
CA LEU A 36 -1.68 7.06 -4.00
C LEU A 36 -1.63 7.43 -2.51
N THR A 37 -2.44 8.39 -2.08
CA THR A 37 -2.56 8.76 -0.65
C THR A 37 -3.21 7.63 0.15
N GLU A 38 -4.21 6.97 -0.43
CA GLU A 38 -4.85 5.79 0.16
C GLU A 38 -3.89 4.60 0.24
N ASP A 39 -3.09 4.37 -0.81
CA ASP A 39 -2.04 3.35 -0.85
C ASP A 39 -0.96 3.62 0.19
N ALA A 40 -0.52 4.87 0.36
CA ALA A 40 0.41 5.26 1.42
C ALA A 40 -0.16 4.94 2.81
N ALA A 41 -1.43 5.27 3.04
CA ALA A 41 -2.12 4.94 4.29
C ALA A 41 -2.30 3.42 4.47
N PHE A 42 -2.48 2.67 3.38
CA PHE A 42 -2.55 1.21 3.41
C PHE A 42 -1.20 0.58 3.75
N LEU A 43 -0.10 1.04 3.14
CA LEU A 43 1.24 0.57 3.45
C LEU A 43 1.57 0.73 4.93
N ARG A 44 1.23 1.86 5.55
CA ARG A 44 1.45 2.07 6.99
C ARG A 44 0.72 1.05 7.87
N LYS A 45 -0.40 0.47 7.41
CA LYS A 45 -1.10 -0.63 8.11
C LYS A 45 -0.38 -1.97 8.00
N LEU A 46 0.49 -2.14 7.00
CA LEU A 46 1.27 -3.34 6.76
C LEU A 46 2.62 -3.34 7.48
N LYS A 47 2.87 -2.39 8.38
CA LYS A 47 4.06 -2.42 9.25
C LYS A 47 4.15 -3.80 9.94
N PRO A 48 5.28 -4.52 9.80
CA PRO A 48 5.47 -5.83 10.41
C PRO A 48 5.17 -5.86 11.90
N SER A 49 5.54 -4.82 12.64
CA SER A 49 5.24 -4.73 14.08
C SER A 49 3.74 -4.70 14.38
N LEU A 50 2.91 -4.08 13.53
CA LEU A 50 1.45 -4.04 13.72
C LEU A 50 0.80 -5.39 13.38
N ILE A 51 1.32 -6.09 12.39
CA ILE A 51 0.88 -7.45 12.06
C ILE A 51 1.19 -8.40 13.22
N VAL A 52 2.41 -8.32 13.77
CA VAL A 52 2.83 -9.12 14.94
C VAL A 52 1.97 -8.79 16.16
N ALA A 53 1.70 -7.51 16.44
CA ALA A 53 0.81 -7.11 17.55
C ALA A 53 -0.59 -7.71 17.37
N ARG A 54 -1.16 -7.65 16.15
CA ARG A 54 -2.46 -8.25 15.84
C ARG A 54 -2.46 -9.77 16.05
N ALA A 55 -1.41 -10.46 15.61
CA ALA A 55 -1.26 -11.90 15.80
C ALA A 55 -1.16 -12.29 17.29
N ARG A 56 -0.65 -11.37 18.13
CA ARG A 56 -0.59 -11.53 19.60
C ARG A 56 -1.88 -11.12 20.32
N GLY A 57 -2.88 -10.63 19.61
CA GLY A 57 -4.12 -10.11 20.20
C GLY A 57 -3.97 -8.73 20.86
N GLU A 58 -2.85 -8.05 20.64
CA GLU A 58 -2.62 -6.69 21.13
C GLU A 58 -3.26 -5.66 20.18
N ALA A 59 -3.88 -4.62 20.74
CA ALA A 59 -4.39 -3.50 19.94
C ALA A 59 -3.20 -2.67 19.39
N PRO A 60 -3.02 -2.57 18.05
CA PRO A 60 -1.87 -1.86 17.48
C PRO A 60 -1.96 -0.36 17.79
N ARG A 61 -0.96 0.17 18.50
CA ARG A 61 -0.98 1.54 19.06
C ARG A 61 -0.54 2.65 18.09
N ASP A 62 -0.15 2.32 16.86
CA ASP A 62 0.33 3.27 15.85
C ASP A 62 -0.81 3.98 15.10
N GLN A 63 -2.07 3.71 15.48
CA GLN A 63 -3.20 4.53 15.05
C GLN A 63 -3.24 5.78 15.92
N GLU A 64 -2.39 6.74 15.59
CA GLU A 64 -2.68 8.12 15.96
C GLU A 64 -4.09 8.45 15.43
N ARG A 65 -4.93 8.96 16.33
CA ARG A 65 -6.39 9.07 16.23
C ARG A 65 -6.78 9.95 15.03
N ARG A 66 -6.77 9.40 13.81
CA ARG A 66 -7.19 10.11 12.60
C ARG A 66 -8.71 10.25 12.66
N SER A 67 -9.15 11.43 13.09
CA SER A 67 -10.48 12.08 13.07
C SER A 67 -11.73 11.19 13.24
N PRO A 68 -12.76 11.62 14.00
CA PRO A 68 -13.98 10.83 14.13
C PRO A 68 -14.52 10.48 12.74
N ARG A 69 -14.62 9.16 12.46
CA ARG A 69 -15.27 8.66 11.25
C ARG A 69 -16.66 9.28 11.19
N ARG A 70 -16.87 10.23 10.29
CA ARG A 70 -18.21 10.76 10.00
C ARG A 70 -19.03 9.59 9.47
N ALA A 71 -20.06 9.19 10.22
CA ALA A 71 -20.96 8.15 9.79
C ALA A 71 -21.58 8.54 8.43
N PRO A 72 -21.71 7.60 7.47
CA PRO A 72 -22.36 7.91 6.20
C PRO A 72 -23.83 8.26 6.48
N SER A 73 -24.23 9.51 6.24
CA SER A 73 -25.61 9.98 6.45
C SER A 73 -26.42 9.90 5.15
N GLY A 74 -26.47 8.73 4.53
CA GLY A 74 -27.18 8.54 3.26
C GLY A 74 -27.47 7.08 2.93
N PRO A 75 -28.34 6.80 1.93
CA PRO A 75 -28.78 5.45 1.58
C PRO A 75 -27.58 4.52 1.31
N GLN A 76 -27.48 3.43 2.09
CA GLN A 76 -26.38 2.47 2.01
C GLN A 76 -26.51 1.47 0.85
N HIS A 77 -27.64 1.47 0.15
CA HIS A 77 -27.89 0.60 -1.00
C HIS A 77 -27.94 1.45 -2.27
N LYS A 78 -26.91 1.31 -3.10
CA LYS A 78 -26.93 1.81 -4.47
C LYS A 78 -27.59 0.74 -5.35
N PRO A 79 -28.43 1.12 -6.34
CA PRO A 79 -28.90 0.17 -7.34
C PRO A 79 -27.70 -0.45 -8.05
N SER A 80 -27.79 -1.76 -8.33
CA SER A 80 -26.76 -2.53 -9.03
C SER A 80 -26.39 -1.82 -10.34
N LYS A 81 -25.13 -1.36 -10.43
CA LYS A 81 -24.63 -0.74 -11.66
C LYS A 81 -24.59 -1.79 -12.78
N PRO A 82 -24.93 -1.43 -14.03
CA PRO A 82 -24.71 -2.30 -15.18
C PRO A 82 -23.23 -2.69 -15.27
N GLY A 83 -22.98 -3.92 -15.72
CA GLY A 83 -21.72 -4.66 -15.59
C GLY A 83 -20.46 -3.83 -15.79
N SER A 84 -19.50 -4.02 -14.88
CA SER A 84 -18.19 -3.39 -14.94
C SER A 84 -17.53 -3.64 -16.31
N PRO A 85 -16.81 -2.66 -16.87
CA PRO A 85 -15.97 -2.87 -18.04
C PRO A 85 -15.00 -4.02 -17.77
N ALA A 86 -14.71 -4.81 -18.81
CA ALA A 86 -13.82 -5.96 -18.78
C ALA A 86 -12.58 -5.67 -17.92
N GLY A 87 -12.30 -6.56 -16.96
CA GLY A 87 -11.21 -6.41 -16.01
C GLY A 87 -9.84 -6.25 -16.69
N PRO A 88 -8.80 -5.90 -15.91
CA PRO A 88 -7.45 -5.74 -16.43
C PRO A 88 -7.03 -6.96 -17.25
N ASN A 89 -6.36 -6.74 -18.38
CA ASN A 89 -5.89 -7.82 -19.25
C ASN A 89 -5.13 -8.88 -18.41
N PRO A 90 -5.58 -10.15 -18.38
CA PRO A 90 -4.99 -11.17 -17.51
C PRO A 90 -3.50 -11.37 -17.75
N PHE A 91 -3.02 -11.14 -18.99
CA PHE A 91 -1.60 -11.20 -19.30
C PHE A 91 -0.79 -10.04 -18.72
N LEU A 92 -1.38 -8.85 -18.62
CA LEU A 92 -0.72 -7.72 -17.94
C LEU A 92 -0.62 -7.98 -16.44
N VAL A 93 -1.67 -8.54 -15.83
CA VAL A 93 -1.66 -8.92 -14.41
C VAL A 93 -0.59 -10.00 -14.17
N ALA A 94 -0.55 -11.02 -15.01
CA ALA A 94 0.45 -12.08 -14.92
C ALA A 94 1.88 -11.54 -15.10
N GLY A 95 2.10 -10.69 -16.11
CA GLY A 95 3.40 -10.07 -16.36
C GLY A 95 3.86 -9.17 -15.21
N ALA A 96 2.96 -8.36 -14.65
CA ALA A 96 3.27 -7.52 -13.49
C ALA A 96 3.61 -8.36 -12.25
N ALA A 97 2.81 -9.39 -11.95
CA ALA A 97 3.07 -10.31 -10.84
C ALA A 97 4.43 -11.02 -10.99
N PHE A 98 4.77 -11.48 -12.19
CA PHE A 98 6.06 -12.10 -12.49
C PHE A 98 7.22 -11.13 -12.30
N GLY A 99 7.10 -9.89 -12.79
CA GLY A 99 8.12 -8.86 -12.64
C GLY A 99 8.38 -8.51 -11.17
N VAL A 100 7.31 -8.31 -10.39
CA VAL A 100 7.41 -8.04 -8.94
C VAL A 100 8.04 -9.22 -8.21
N GLY A 101 7.60 -10.46 -8.49
CA GLY A 101 8.14 -11.66 -7.88
C GLY A 101 9.64 -11.84 -8.17
N SER A 102 10.07 -11.56 -9.40
CA SER A 102 11.47 -11.64 -9.81
C SER A 102 12.35 -10.61 -9.09
N LEU A 103 11.89 -9.37 -8.96
CA LEU A 103 12.61 -8.33 -8.22
C LEU A 103 12.67 -8.64 -6.72
N LEU A 104 11.59 -9.19 -6.15
CA LEU A 104 11.56 -9.62 -4.76
C LEU A 104 12.55 -10.78 -4.51
N ALA A 105 12.56 -11.77 -5.40
CA ALA A 105 13.52 -12.87 -5.35
C ALA A 105 14.97 -12.36 -5.43
N LYS A 106 15.26 -11.45 -6.38
CA LYS A 106 16.57 -10.80 -6.52
C LYS A 106 16.99 -10.05 -5.26
N ALA A 107 16.07 -9.35 -4.61
CA ALA A 107 16.34 -8.60 -3.38
C ALA A 107 16.63 -9.52 -2.18
N ILE A 108 15.93 -10.67 -2.09
CA ILE A 108 16.19 -11.68 -1.04
C ILE A 108 17.54 -12.34 -1.28
N ASP A 109 17.81 -12.76 -2.52
CA ASP A 109 19.08 -13.36 -2.93
C ASP A 109 20.27 -12.43 -2.64
N TRP A 110 20.13 -11.14 -2.93
CA TRP A 110 21.12 -10.11 -2.58
C TRP A 110 21.36 -9.99 -1.07
N ARG A 111 20.34 -10.18 -0.22
CA ARG A 111 20.50 -10.19 1.24
C ARG A 111 21.16 -11.47 1.77
N GLY A 112 21.10 -12.57 1.03
CA GLY A 112 21.75 -13.84 1.40
C GLY A 112 23.28 -13.81 1.26
N HIS A 113 23.83 -12.92 0.44
CA HIS A 113 25.28 -12.87 0.14
C HIS A 113 26.14 -12.12 1.17
N ALA A 114 25.55 -11.63 2.26
CA ALA A 114 26.28 -10.93 3.32
C ALA A 114 26.78 -11.87 4.44
N HIS A 115 27.48 -12.96 4.11
CA HIS A 115 28.32 -13.69 5.08
C HIS A 115 29.44 -14.48 4.38
N PRO A 116 30.70 -13.99 4.37
CA PRO A 116 31.85 -14.87 4.25
C PRO A 116 31.99 -15.62 5.58
N ARG A 117 31.68 -16.92 5.61
CA ARG A 117 32.09 -17.80 6.71
C ARG A 117 33.55 -18.19 6.45
N ARG A 118 34.46 -17.63 7.26
CA ARG A 118 35.69 -18.33 7.63
C ARG A 118 35.36 -19.30 8.75
#